data_AF-A0A2D5A7S4-F1
#
_entry.id   AF-A0A2D5A7S4-F1
#
_cell.length_a   1.000
_cell.length_b   1.000
_cell.length_c   1.000
_cell.angle_alpha   90.00
_cell.angle_beta   90.00
_cell.angle_gamma   90.00
#
_symmetry.space_group_name_H-M   'P 1'
#
loop_
_entity.id
_entity.type
_entity.pdbx_description
1 polymer ?
#
loop_
_entity_poly.entity_id
_entity_poly.type
_entity_poly.pdbx_seq_one_letter_code
_entity_poly.pdbx_strand_id
1 'polypeptide(L)'
;MQGSGIMNDAGPVWNHGQRQDPPRDGFVVDSSGKIRQPAVCSTVRTVLVGSHLWPFIGMVTGTLPLLWIGVIIFWGILKDRSRLVDDQGRELMNVMLTFMVLVVIPIIGWLALLLWIPVTLVSAIRGAIATGRRGEYFRYPMTFRFIG
;
A
#
# COMPACT_ATOMS: atom_id res chain seq x y z
N MET A 1 -48.96 41.03 27.51
CA MET A 1 -49.48 39.68 27.21
C MET A 1 -48.62 39.14 26.06
N GLN A 2 -47.48 38.54 26.35
CA GLN A 2 -47.21 37.09 26.53
C GLN A 2 -47.33 36.25 25.24
N GLY A 3 -46.22 35.57 24.90
CA GLY A 3 -46.04 34.59 23.81
C GLY A 3 -44.59 34.71 23.27
N SER A 4 -43.55 34.16 23.90
CA SER A 4 -43.19 32.73 24.03
C SER A 4 -43.20 32.01 22.68
N GLY A 5 -42.03 31.53 22.22
CA GLY A 5 -41.99 30.65 21.04
C GLY A 5 -40.70 30.56 20.24
N ILE A 6 -39.62 30.07 20.85
CA ILE A 6 -38.75 29.00 20.30
C ILE A 6 -37.85 29.34 19.08
N MET A 7 -36.55 29.42 19.39
CA MET A 7 -35.39 28.86 18.65
C MET A 7 -35.70 28.09 17.36
N ASN A 8 -35.11 28.50 16.24
CA ASN A 8 -34.84 27.59 15.12
C ASN A 8 -33.47 27.89 14.54
N ASP A 9 -32.45 27.43 15.26
CA ASP A 9 -31.11 27.21 14.73
C ASP A 9 -31.18 26.06 13.73
N ALA A 10 -31.40 26.40 12.45
CA ALA A 10 -31.18 25.47 11.36
C ALA A 10 -29.67 25.29 11.14
N GLY A 11 -29.04 24.50 12.01
CA GLY A 11 -27.73 23.92 11.72
C GLY A 11 -27.78 23.07 10.45
N PRO A 12 -26.64 22.79 9.81
CA PRO A 12 -26.62 21.99 8.59
C PRO A 12 -27.18 20.60 8.90
N VAL A 13 -28.30 20.25 8.26
CA VAL A 13 -28.86 18.91 8.30
C VAL A 13 -27.87 18.00 7.60
N TRP A 14 -27.03 17.34 8.39
CA TRP A 14 -26.20 16.24 7.91
C TRP A 14 -27.13 15.16 7.38
N ASN A 15 -27.23 15.06 6.06
CA ASN A 15 -27.93 13.97 5.42
C ASN A 15 -27.15 12.68 5.71
N HIS A 16 -27.58 11.93 6.73
CA HIS A 16 -27.11 10.58 7.03
C HIS A 16 -27.66 9.60 5.99
N GLY A 17 -27.45 9.90 4.71
CA GLY A 17 -27.60 8.96 3.63
C GLY A 17 -26.55 7.88 3.80
N GLN A 18 -26.92 6.79 4.47
CA GLN A 18 -26.32 5.47 4.32
C GLN A 18 -24.79 5.47 4.42
N ARG A 19 -24.22 5.78 5.61
CA ARG A 19 -22.96 5.13 5.98
C ARG A 19 -23.30 3.67 6.22
N GLN A 20 -23.34 2.89 5.13
CA GLN A 20 -23.20 1.45 5.23
C GLN A 20 -21.82 1.25 5.84
N ASP A 21 -21.78 0.80 7.09
CA ASP A 21 -20.54 0.31 7.66
C ASP A 21 -19.99 -0.72 6.67
N PRO A 22 -18.79 -0.51 6.11
CA PRO A 22 -18.26 -1.44 5.14
C PRO A 22 -18.25 -2.82 5.78
N PRO A 23 -18.63 -3.88 5.06
CA PRO A 23 -18.54 -5.24 5.57
C PRO A 23 -17.17 -5.45 6.21
N ARG A 24 -17.06 -6.29 7.23
CA ARG A 24 -15.78 -6.54 7.92
C ARG A 24 -14.65 -6.99 6.95
N ASP A 25 -15.04 -7.49 5.77
CA ASP A 25 -14.18 -7.87 4.63
C ASP A 25 -14.41 -7.00 3.37
N GLY A 26 -15.04 -5.84 3.52
CA GLY A 26 -15.60 -5.02 2.46
C GLY A 26 -14.52 -4.33 1.63
N PHE A 27 -14.20 -4.92 0.49
CA PHE A 27 -13.52 -4.22 -0.59
C PHE A 27 -14.39 -3.06 -1.04
N VAL A 28 -13.80 -1.88 -1.14
CA VAL A 28 -14.45 -0.69 -1.70
C VAL A 28 -13.70 -0.32 -2.97
N VAL A 29 -14.44 -0.16 -4.06
CA VAL A 29 -13.92 0.43 -5.29
C VAL A 29 -14.19 1.93 -5.22
N ASP A 30 -13.14 2.75 -5.28
CA ASP A 30 -13.32 4.20 -5.28
C ASP A 30 -13.83 4.72 -6.63
N SER A 31 -14.21 6.00 -6.69
CA SER A 31 -14.66 6.67 -7.93
C SER A 31 -13.60 6.69 -9.04
N SER A 32 -12.35 6.38 -8.72
CA SER A 32 -11.24 6.25 -9.68
C SER A 32 -11.01 4.80 -10.12
N GLY A 33 -11.89 3.85 -9.72
CA GLY A 33 -11.78 2.43 -10.04
C GLY A 33 -10.76 1.65 -9.22
N LYS A 34 -10.19 2.23 -8.15
CA LYS A 34 -9.15 1.58 -7.34
C LYS A 34 -9.76 0.76 -6.22
N ILE A 35 -9.23 -0.45 -6.04
CA ILE A 35 -9.64 -1.38 -4.99
C ILE A 35 -8.96 -0.98 -3.67
N ARG A 36 -9.75 -0.88 -2.61
CA ARG A 36 -9.32 -0.48 -1.27
C ARG A 36 -9.90 -1.40 -0.22
N GLN A 37 -9.12 -1.66 0.82
CA GLN A 37 -9.58 -2.28 2.05
C GLN A 37 -9.42 -1.26 3.20
N PRO A 38 -10.44 -0.45 3.48
CA PRO A 38 -10.33 0.61 4.49
C PRO A 38 -10.31 0.06 5.92
N ALA A 39 -10.97 -1.06 6.18
CA ALA A 39 -11.03 -1.72 7.49
C ALA A 39 -9.82 -2.66 7.70
N VAL A 40 -8.63 -2.09 7.92
CA VAL A 40 -7.40 -2.84 8.19
C VAL A 40 -6.77 -2.34 9.48
N CYS A 41 -6.35 -3.28 10.34
CA CYS A 41 -5.67 -3.00 11.61
C CYS A 41 -4.49 -2.03 11.44
N SER A 42 -4.29 -1.14 12.41
CA SER A 42 -3.20 -0.15 12.41
C SER A 42 -1.82 -0.81 12.29
N THR A 43 -1.58 -1.93 13.00
CA THR A 43 -0.33 -2.68 12.91
C THR A 43 -0.05 -3.16 11.49
N VAL A 44 -1.06 -3.67 10.80
CA VAL A 44 -0.92 -4.10 9.40
C VAL A 44 -0.56 -2.92 8.50
N ARG A 45 -1.21 -1.77 8.68
CA ARG A 45 -0.89 -0.55 7.92
C ARG A 45 0.55 -0.11 8.14
N THR A 46 1.03 -0.11 9.39
CA THR A 46 2.42 0.23 9.72
C THR A 46 3.40 -0.73 9.06
N VAL A 47 3.13 -2.03 9.13
CA VAL A 47 3.96 -3.05 8.47
C VAL A 47 3.98 -2.85 6.96
N LEU A 48 2.84 -2.58 6.32
CA LEU A 48 2.77 -2.32 4.87
C LEU A 48 3.58 -1.08 4.48
N VAL A 49 3.43 0.03 5.23
CA VAL A 49 4.21 1.25 5.01
C VAL A 49 5.70 0.96 5.11
N GLY A 50 6.14 0.31 6.19
CA GLY A 50 7.54 -0.08 6.38
C GLY A 50 8.03 -1.00 5.27
N SER A 51 7.20 -1.96 4.86
CA SER A 51 7.51 -2.92 3.80
C SER A 51 7.67 -2.24 2.45
N HIS A 52 6.96 -1.15 2.14
CA HIS A 52 7.19 -0.39 0.90
C HIS A 52 8.44 0.48 0.96
N LEU A 53 8.84 0.97 2.13
CA LEU A 53 9.98 1.88 2.29
C LEU A 53 11.33 1.16 2.43
N TRP A 54 11.34 -0.18 2.43
CA TRP A 54 12.56 -0.99 2.49
C TRP A 54 13.68 -0.59 1.51
N PRO A 55 13.42 -0.16 0.25
CA PRO A 55 14.51 0.15 -0.68
C PRO A 55 15.33 1.37 -0.23
N PHE A 56 14.70 2.32 0.46
CA PHE A 56 15.38 3.50 1.00
C PHE A 56 16.30 3.14 2.16
N ILE A 57 15.85 2.25 3.05
CA ILE A 57 16.68 1.79 4.18
C ILE A 57 17.91 1.06 3.65
N GLY A 58 17.71 0.20 2.64
CA GLY A 58 18.83 -0.49 2.00
C GLY A 58 19.80 0.47 1.29
N MET A 59 19.30 1.52 0.64
CA MET A 59 20.15 2.54 0.01
C MET A 59 21.01 3.28 1.05
N VAL A 60 20.43 3.68 2.18
CA VAL A 60 21.16 4.41 3.24
C VAL A 60 22.20 3.53 3.93
N THR A 61 21.86 2.28 4.18
CA THR A 61 22.74 1.36 4.93
C THR A 61 23.75 0.62 4.05
N GLY A 62 23.62 0.69 2.73
CA GLY A 62 24.40 -0.11 1.79
C GLY A 62 24.12 -1.61 1.86
N THR A 63 23.10 -2.02 2.63
CA THR A 63 22.79 -3.44 2.87
C THR A 63 21.78 -4.03 1.87
N LEU A 64 21.52 -3.37 0.74
CA LEU A 64 20.73 -4.01 -0.32
C LEU A 64 21.50 -5.24 -0.83
N PRO A 65 20.90 -6.46 -0.85
CA PRO A 65 19.48 -6.82 -0.68
C PRO A 65 19.07 -7.43 0.67
N LEU A 66 19.91 -7.44 1.71
CA LEU A 66 19.68 -8.19 2.94
C LEU A 66 18.44 -7.75 3.74
N LEU A 67 18.07 -6.47 3.68
CA LEU A 67 16.90 -5.94 4.42
C LEU A 67 15.54 -6.43 3.90
N TRP A 68 15.53 -7.00 2.70
CA TRP A 68 14.34 -7.62 2.13
C TRP A 68 13.85 -8.83 2.96
N ILE A 69 14.74 -9.46 3.73
CA ILE A 69 14.39 -10.56 4.64
C ILE A 69 13.32 -10.10 5.65
N GLY A 70 13.41 -8.86 6.14
CA GLY A 70 12.40 -8.29 7.04
C GLY A 70 11.00 -8.27 6.40
N VAL A 71 10.92 -7.89 5.12
CA VAL A 71 9.67 -7.88 4.35
C VAL A 71 9.10 -9.29 4.22
N ILE A 72 9.94 -10.29 3.91
CA ILE A 72 9.49 -11.69 3.84
C ILE A 72 8.96 -12.18 5.20
N ILE A 73 9.68 -11.92 6.28
CA ILE A 73 9.29 -12.36 7.62
C ILE A 73 7.93 -11.77 7.98
N PHE A 74 7.77 -10.46 7.83
CA PHE A 74 6.49 -9.80 8.13
C PHE A 74 5.36 -10.29 7.22
N TRP A 75 5.63 -10.49 5.93
CA TRP A 75 4.66 -11.06 5.02
C TRP A 75 4.25 -12.48 5.45
N GLY A 76 5.20 -13.36 5.77
CA GLY A 76 4.92 -14.72 6.23
C GLY A 76 4.05 -14.78 7.49
N ILE A 77 4.24 -13.85 8.43
CA ILE A 77 3.47 -13.80 9.69
C ILE A 77 2.05 -13.23 9.48
N LEU A 78 1.91 -12.25 8.57
CA LEU A 78 0.69 -11.45 8.45
C LEU A 78 -0.16 -11.76 7.22
N LYS A 79 0.36 -12.52 6.24
CA LYS A 79 -0.35 -12.84 4.98
C LYS A 79 -1.72 -13.45 5.23
N ASP A 80 -1.86 -14.33 6.22
CA ASP A 80 -3.11 -15.03 6.49
C ASP A 80 -4.13 -14.17 7.26
N ARG A 81 -3.72 -12.98 7.72
CA ARG A 81 -4.58 -12.06 8.49
C ARG A 81 -5.22 -10.96 7.64
N SER A 82 -4.71 -10.70 6.45
CA SER A 82 -5.22 -9.65 5.58
C SER A 82 -4.90 -9.93 4.12
N ARG A 83 -5.94 -9.93 3.28
CA ARG A 83 -5.81 -10.06 1.82
C ARG A 83 -4.96 -8.94 1.21
N LEU A 84 -4.99 -7.74 1.80
CA LEU A 84 -4.13 -6.62 1.40
C LEU A 84 -2.66 -6.92 1.68
N VAL A 85 -2.35 -7.51 2.85
CA VAL A 85 -0.96 -7.90 3.18
C VAL A 85 -0.47 -8.98 2.24
N ASP A 86 -1.30 -9.98 1.99
CA ASP A 86 -0.95 -11.08 1.12
C ASP A 86 -0.61 -10.57 -0.30
N ASP A 87 -1.47 -9.71 -0.85
CA ASP A 87 -1.29 -9.11 -2.17
C ASP A 87 -0.05 -8.21 -2.26
N GLN A 88 0.11 -7.28 -1.32
CA GLN A 88 1.22 -6.34 -1.34
C GLN A 88 2.55 -7.02 -1.04
N GLY A 89 2.55 -8.07 -0.21
CA GLY A 89 3.73 -8.91 0.00
C GLY A 89 4.17 -9.65 -1.25
N ARG A 90 3.22 -10.20 -2.04
CA ARG A 90 3.52 -10.78 -3.36
C ARG A 90 4.04 -9.76 -4.36
N GLU A 91 3.47 -8.55 -4.38
CA GLU A 91 3.97 -7.48 -5.24
C GLU A 91 5.40 -7.06 -4.85
N LEU A 92 5.70 -6.91 -3.55
CA LEU A 92 7.04 -6.57 -3.07
C LEU A 92 8.05 -7.69 -3.38
N MET A 93 7.62 -8.95 -3.33
CA MET A 93 8.43 -10.11 -3.74
C MET A 93 8.72 -10.08 -5.23
N ASN A 94 7.73 -9.73 -6.06
CA ASN A 94 7.93 -9.53 -7.49
C ASN A 94 8.91 -8.39 -7.79
N VAL A 95 8.88 -7.29 -7.02
CA VAL A 95 9.84 -6.18 -7.14
C VAL A 95 11.26 -6.65 -6.82
N MET A 96 11.44 -7.41 -5.74
CA MET A 96 12.74 -7.96 -5.37
C MET A 96 13.26 -8.96 -6.42
N LEU A 97 12.42 -9.87 -6.89
CA LEU A 97 12.79 -10.83 -7.95
C LEU A 97 13.13 -10.11 -9.26
N THR A 98 12.37 -9.08 -9.63
CA THR A 98 12.69 -8.23 -10.78
C THR A 98 14.07 -7.60 -10.62
N PHE A 99 14.36 -7.03 -9.45
CA PHE A 99 15.69 -6.47 -9.16
C PHE A 99 16.80 -7.51 -9.30
N MET A 100 16.61 -8.72 -8.75
CA MET A 100 17.59 -9.81 -8.88
C MET A 100 17.86 -10.20 -10.34
N VAL A 101 16.81 -10.33 -11.16
CA VAL A 101 16.97 -10.62 -12.59
C VAL A 101 17.78 -9.54 -13.30
N LEU A 102 17.48 -8.27 -13.03
CA LEU A 102 18.18 -7.16 -13.68
C LEU A 102 19.65 -7.04 -13.24
N VAL A 103 19.99 -7.44 -12.01
CA VAL A 103 21.38 -7.46 -11.53
C VAL A 103 22.19 -8.59 -12.18
N VAL A 104 21.58 -9.77 -12.35
CA VAL A 104 22.25 -10.97 -12.89
C VAL A 104 22.51 -10.88 -14.39
N ILE A 105 21.67 -10.17 -15.15
CA ILE A 105 21.86 -10.00 -16.61
C ILE A 105 22.83 -8.84 -16.87
N PRO A 106 24.05 -9.11 -17.36
CA PRO A 106 25.05 -8.06 -17.57
C PRO A 106 24.65 -7.14 -18.74
N ILE A 107 25.18 -5.92 -18.72
CA ILE A 107 25.01 -4.88 -19.76
C ILE A 107 23.55 -4.44 -19.88
N ILE A 108 22.66 -5.26 -20.47
CA ILE A 108 21.26 -4.90 -20.71
C ILE A 108 20.50 -4.76 -19.39
N GLY A 109 20.68 -5.69 -18.45
CA GLY A 109 20.03 -5.62 -17.13
C GLY A 109 20.50 -4.40 -16.34
N TRP A 110 21.79 -4.05 -16.43
CA TRP A 110 22.36 -2.89 -15.75
C TRP A 110 21.89 -1.56 -16.35
N LEU A 111 21.78 -1.48 -17.68
CA LEU A 111 21.17 -0.33 -18.34
C LEU A 111 19.69 -0.19 -17.96
N ALA A 112 18.96 -1.31 -17.87
CA ALA A 112 17.58 -1.30 -17.38
C ALA A 112 17.48 -0.87 -15.91
N LEU A 113 18.41 -1.28 -15.04
CA LEU A 113 18.48 -0.86 -13.63
C LEU A 113 18.55 0.66 -13.50
N LEU A 114 19.34 1.33 -14.35
CA LEU A 114 19.48 2.79 -14.32
C LEU A 114 18.13 3.51 -14.47
N LEU A 115 17.24 2.98 -15.31
CA LEU A 115 15.89 3.51 -15.50
C LEU A 115 14.89 2.97 -14.46
N TRP A 116 15.07 1.74 -14.01
CA TRP A 116 14.16 1.05 -13.11
C TRP A 116 14.23 1.58 -11.66
N ILE A 117 15.43 1.92 -11.18
CA ILE A 117 15.65 2.42 -9.81
C ILE A 117 14.78 3.65 -9.50
N PRO A 118 14.83 4.77 -10.25
CA PRO A 118 14.03 5.96 -9.92
C PRO A 118 12.53 5.67 -9.96
N VAL A 119 12.07 4.87 -10.92
CA VAL A 119 10.67 4.42 -11.02
C VAL A 119 10.25 3.65 -9.77
N THR A 120 11.10 2.74 -9.29
CA THR A 120 10.83 1.91 -8.11
C THR A 120 10.82 2.73 -6.83
N LEU A 121 11.72 3.70 -6.67
CA LEU A 121 11.78 4.56 -5.49
C LEU A 121 10.53 5.45 -5.37
N VAL A 122 10.10 6.07 -6.47
CA VAL A 122 8.85 6.84 -6.50
C VAL A 122 7.66 5.92 -6.19
N SER A 123 7.67 4.71 -6.74
CA SER A 123 6.62 3.72 -6.51
C SER A 123 6.59 3.22 -5.07
N ALA A 124 7.74 3.11 -4.40
CA ALA A 124 7.85 2.78 -2.99
C ALA A 124 7.18 3.83 -2.10
N ILE A 125 7.43 5.12 -2.34
CA ILE A 125 6.76 6.19 -1.61
C ILE A 125 5.25 6.15 -1.88
N ARG A 126 4.84 6.00 -3.13
CA ARG A 126 3.42 5.93 -3.51
C ARG A 126 2.72 4.73 -2.88
N GLY A 127 3.35 3.57 -2.87
CA GLY A 127 2.85 2.34 -2.26
C GLY A 127 2.66 2.50 -0.75
N ALA A 128 3.65 3.06 -0.06
CA ALA A 128 3.56 3.38 1.36
C ALA A 128 2.36 4.31 1.66
N ILE A 129 2.19 5.38 0.90
CA ILE A 129 1.06 6.31 1.10
C ILE A 129 -0.28 5.63 0.79
N ALA A 130 -0.36 4.87 -0.30
CA ALA A 130 -1.58 4.25 -0.80
C ALA A 130 -2.09 3.16 0.17
N THR A 131 -1.21 2.29 0.64
CA THR A 131 -1.53 1.23 1.61
C THR A 131 -1.76 1.79 3.01
N GLY A 132 -0.88 2.69 3.48
CA GLY A 132 -0.93 3.23 4.84
C GLY A 132 -2.17 4.08 5.10
N ARG A 133 -2.54 4.97 4.17
CA ARG A 133 -3.68 5.87 4.37
C ARG A 133 -5.00 5.24 3.96
N ARG A 134 -5.04 4.58 2.80
CA ARG A 134 -6.30 4.19 2.16
C ARG A 134 -6.49 2.68 2.03
N GLY A 135 -5.51 1.87 2.45
CA GLY A 135 -5.55 0.41 2.26
C GLY A 135 -5.68 0.03 0.79
N GLU A 136 -5.07 0.81 -0.11
CA GLU A 136 -5.14 0.57 -1.56
C GLU A 136 -4.28 -0.62 -1.96
N TYR A 137 -4.79 -1.44 -2.89
CA TYR A 137 -4.00 -2.46 -3.58
C TYR A 137 -3.09 -1.76 -4.60
N PHE A 138 -1.86 -1.45 -4.19
CA PHE A 138 -0.88 -0.74 -5.00
C PHE A 138 -0.08 -1.70 -5.88
N ARG A 139 0.24 -1.28 -7.11
CA ARG A 139 1.05 -2.05 -8.06
C ARG A 139 2.26 -1.25 -8.50
N TYR A 140 3.42 -1.89 -8.50
CA TYR A 140 4.65 -1.30 -9.00
C TYR A 140 4.66 -1.39 -10.53
N PRO A 141 4.90 -0.27 -11.22
CA PRO A 141 5.18 -0.29 -12.65
C PRO A 141 6.54 -0.95 -12.91
N MET A 142 6.73 -1.49 -14.12
CA MET A 142 7.99 -2.10 -14.53
C MET A 142 8.45 -3.26 -13.63
N THR A 143 7.50 -4.02 -13.08
CA THR A 143 7.74 -5.20 -12.25
C THR A 143 7.24 -6.45 -12.96
N PHE A 144 8.09 -7.48 -13.04
CA PHE A 144 7.69 -8.80 -13.51
C PHE A 144 6.92 -9.53 -12.41
N ARG A 145 5.69 -9.98 -12.71
CA ARG A 145 4.82 -10.70 -11.77
C ARG A 145 5.09 -12.19 -11.84
N PHE A 146 6.06 -12.64 -11.04
CA PHE A 146 6.39 -14.06 -10.88
C PHE A 146 5.35 -14.78 -10.01
N ILE A 147 4.78 -14.06 -9.05
CA ILE A 147 3.82 -14.58 -8.07
C ILE A 147 2.54 -13.75 -8.18
N GLY A 148 1.40 -14.46 -8.29
CA GLY A 148 0.09 -13.90 -8.65
C GLY A 148 -0.59 -13.04 -7.59
#